data_AF-A0A8X6X8W8-F1
#
_entry.id   AF-A0A8X6X8W8-F1
#
_cell.length_a   1.000
_cell.length_b   1.000
_cell.length_c   1.000
_cell.angle_alpha   90.00
_cell.angle_beta   90.00
_cell.angle_gamma   90.00
#
_symmetry.space_group_name_H-M   'P 1'
#
loop_
_entity.id
_entity.type
_entity.pdbx_description
1 polymer ?
#
loop_
_entity_poly.entity_id
_entity_poly.type
_entity_poly.pdbx_seq_one_letter_code
_entity_poly.pdbx_strand_id
1 'polypeptide(L)'
;MKSLSDVEFTGFAKDNQEVVDLYSEIIGPTLDVNLIVETWRKGAGQVLEPSCKQSNKVIDVQAINMTVKNKDKRIDFTYLQDHSKWAISQDSFSSMVCVADLNRMESQGKRGGGAVCFSSKPVWKAYRNIIDDSNSCPDN
;
A
#
# COMPACT_ATOMS: atom_id res chain seq x y z
N MET A 1 -10.40 6.20 -15.12
CA MET A 1 -11.82 6.37 -14.70
C MET A 1 -11.95 7.75 -14.05
N LYS A 2 -13.13 8.38 -14.07
CA LYS A 2 -13.34 9.68 -13.42
C LYS A 2 -14.60 9.67 -12.55
N SER A 3 -14.61 10.39 -11.43
CA SER A 3 -15.85 10.66 -10.69
C SER A 3 -16.70 11.74 -11.38
N LEU A 4 -17.92 11.96 -10.89
CA LEU A 4 -18.80 13.05 -11.35
C LEU A 4 -18.22 14.45 -11.11
N SER A 5 -17.23 14.57 -10.23
CA SER A 5 -16.51 15.81 -9.95
C SER A 5 -15.09 15.79 -10.54
N ASP A 6 -14.89 15.01 -11.61
CA ASP A 6 -13.67 14.94 -12.41
C ASP A 6 -12.40 14.51 -11.66
N VAL A 7 -12.52 13.84 -10.52
CA VAL A 7 -11.38 13.20 -9.86
C VAL A 7 -10.98 11.97 -10.68
N GLU A 8 -9.72 11.91 -11.09
CA GLU A 8 -9.18 10.79 -11.85
C GLU A 8 -8.78 9.62 -10.94
N PHE A 9 -9.15 8.42 -11.38
CA PHE A 9 -8.82 7.15 -10.73
C PHE A 9 -8.23 6.19 -11.76
N THR A 10 -7.18 5.49 -11.36
CA THR A 10 -6.58 4.40 -12.12
C THR A 10 -6.94 3.08 -11.43
N GLY A 11 -7.58 2.18 -12.19
CA GLY A 11 -7.89 0.83 -11.72
C GLY A 11 -6.81 -0.14 -12.19
N PHE A 12 -6.33 -0.98 -11.27
CA PHE A 12 -5.43 -2.09 -11.54
C PHE A 12 -6.13 -3.40 -11.24
N ALA A 13 -5.85 -4.42 -12.04
CA ALA A 13 -6.35 -5.76 -11.82
C ALA A 13 -5.30 -6.77 -12.27
N LYS A 14 -5.22 -7.88 -11.55
CA LYS A 14 -4.53 -9.09 -11.97
C LYS A 14 -5.45 -10.28 -11.78
N ASP A 15 -5.29 -11.28 -12.63
CA ASP A 15 -5.92 -12.58 -12.46
C ASP A 15 -5.00 -13.53 -11.66
N ASN A 16 -5.45 -14.76 -11.44
CA ASN A 16 -4.73 -15.77 -10.65
C ASN A 16 -3.64 -16.52 -11.42
N GLN A 17 -3.58 -16.39 -12.75
CA GLN A 17 -2.56 -16.98 -13.61
C GLN A 17 -1.25 -16.17 -13.55
N GLU A 18 -1.34 -14.87 -13.23
CA GLU A 18 -0.17 -14.00 -13.02
C GLU A 18 0.29 -14.03 -11.56
N VAL A 19 1.29 -14.86 -11.25
CA VAL A 19 1.77 -15.11 -9.87
C VAL A 19 2.81 -14.07 -9.43
N VAL A 20 2.35 -12.83 -9.27
CA VAL A 20 3.19 -11.68 -8.91
C VAL A 20 2.63 -10.86 -7.74
N ASP A 21 3.48 -10.04 -7.11
CA ASP A 21 3.05 -8.99 -6.19
C ASP A 21 2.40 -7.84 -6.96
N LEU A 22 1.13 -7.55 -6.65
CA LEU A 22 0.36 -6.46 -7.26
C LEU A 22 1.08 -5.11 -7.09
N TYR A 23 1.74 -4.90 -5.96
CA TYR A 23 2.36 -3.61 -5.65
C TYR A 23 3.69 -3.41 -6.39
N SER A 24 4.62 -4.37 -6.30
CA SER A 24 5.98 -4.23 -6.84
C SER A 24 6.11 -4.55 -8.32
N GLU A 25 5.21 -5.36 -8.89
CA GLU A 25 5.27 -5.75 -10.30
C GLU A 25 4.32 -4.96 -11.19
N ILE A 26 3.25 -4.38 -10.62
CA ILE A 26 2.20 -3.71 -11.42
C ILE A 26 2.07 -2.24 -11.02
N ILE A 27 1.65 -1.93 -9.79
CA ILE A 27 1.30 -0.55 -9.40
C ILE A 27 2.51 0.36 -9.42
N GLY A 28 3.57 0.02 -8.66
CA GLY A 28 4.78 0.84 -8.53
C GLY A 28 5.41 1.20 -9.88
N PRO A 29 5.70 0.20 -10.75
CA PRO A 29 6.24 0.45 -12.08
C PRO A 29 5.30 1.25 -13.00
N THR A 30 3.99 0.97 -12.99
CA THR A 30 3.04 1.65 -13.89
C THR A 30 2.85 3.12 -13.51
N LEU A 31 2.87 3.43 -12.22
CA LEU A 31 2.72 4.80 -11.71
C LEU A 31 4.06 5.54 -11.59
N ASP A 32 5.18 4.85 -11.83
CA ASP A 32 6.54 5.33 -11.64
C ASP A 32 6.79 5.96 -10.25
N VAL A 33 6.40 5.23 -9.20
CA VAL A 33 6.57 5.69 -7.81
C VAL A 33 7.12 4.59 -6.91
N ASN A 34 7.84 5.00 -5.87
CA ASN A 34 8.09 4.13 -4.72
C ASN A 34 6.83 4.06 -3.86
N LEU A 35 6.52 2.91 -3.30
CA LEU A 35 5.33 2.68 -2.49
C LEU A 35 5.66 2.32 -1.04
N ILE A 36 4.86 2.82 -0.12
CA ILE A 36 4.74 2.33 1.25
C ILE A 36 3.39 1.63 1.37
N VAL A 37 3.39 0.36 1.76
CA VAL A 37 2.21 -0.51 1.70
C VAL A 37 1.83 -1.01 3.09
N GLU A 38 0.58 -0.86 3.46
CA GLU A 38 -0.02 -1.52 4.62
C GLU A 38 -0.95 -2.62 4.13
N THR A 39 -0.74 -3.84 4.60
CA THR A 39 -1.66 -4.95 4.37
C THR A 39 -1.66 -5.91 5.53
N TRP A 40 -2.75 -6.66 5.66
CA TRP A 40 -2.82 -7.76 6.62
C TRP A 40 -1.87 -8.90 6.28
N ARG A 41 -0.79 -9.08 7.04
CA ARG A 41 0.21 -10.12 6.74
C ARG A 41 0.12 -11.31 7.71
N LYS A 42 -1.11 -11.82 7.86
CA LYS A 42 -1.45 -13.03 8.64
C LYS A 42 -2.18 -14.06 7.77
N GLY A 43 -1.50 -14.54 6.73
CA GLY A 43 -2.03 -15.51 5.77
C GLY A 43 -1.15 -16.75 5.62
N ALA A 44 -1.50 -17.62 4.68
CA ALA A 44 -0.66 -18.76 4.30
C ALA A 44 0.57 -18.32 3.49
N GLY A 45 1.66 -19.08 3.61
CA GLY A 45 2.93 -18.79 2.94
C GLY A 45 3.75 -17.73 3.67
N GLN A 46 4.84 -17.30 3.04
CA GLN A 46 5.72 -16.28 3.62
C GLN A 46 5.15 -14.86 3.45
N VAL A 47 5.51 -13.99 4.40
CA VAL A 47 5.38 -12.55 4.20
C VAL A 47 6.34 -12.14 3.09
N LEU A 48 5.90 -11.31 2.15
CA LEU A 48 6.79 -10.83 1.10
C LEU A 48 7.80 -9.83 1.67
N GLU A 49 9.06 -9.97 1.27
CA GLU A 49 10.13 -9.02 1.60
C GLU A 49 9.92 -7.68 0.85
N PRO A 50 10.51 -6.57 1.35
CA PRO A 50 10.49 -5.31 0.64
C PRO A 50 11.12 -5.46 -0.75
N SER A 51 10.50 -4.86 -1.77
CA SER A 51 11.05 -4.85 -3.12
C SER A 51 11.98 -3.66 -3.27
N CYS A 52 13.28 -3.93 -3.45
CA CYS A 52 14.32 -2.90 -3.44
C CYS A 52 14.90 -2.63 -4.83
N LYS A 53 14.05 -2.72 -5.86
CA LYS A 53 14.44 -2.42 -7.23
C LYS A 53 14.89 -0.95 -7.36
N GLN A 54 15.83 -0.71 -8.27
CA GLN A 54 16.40 0.62 -8.47
C GLN A 54 15.37 1.65 -8.97
N SER A 55 14.40 1.21 -9.80
CA SER A 55 13.38 2.09 -10.37
C SER A 55 12.25 2.40 -9.39
N ASN A 56 11.70 1.38 -8.72
CA ASN A 56 10.53 1.52 -7.87
C ASN A 56 10.66 0.57 -6.66
N LYS A 57 10.84 1.16 -5.48
CA LYS A 57 10.90 0.45 -4.20
C LYS A 57 9.49 0.25 -3.64
N VAL A 58 9.26 -0.89 -3.00
CA VAL A 58 8.03 -1.17 -2.26
C VAL A 58 8.41 -1.66 -0.86
N ILE A 59 8.12 -0.82 0.13
CA ILE A 59 8.34 -1.10 1.55
C ILE A 59 6.99 -1.25 2.27
N ASP A 60 6.99 -1.86 3.44
CA ASP A 60 5.81 -2.21 4.21
C ASP A 60 5.75 -1.46 5.54
N VAL A 61 4.57 -0.94 5.85
CA VAL A 61 4.24 -0.44 7.19
C VAL A 61 4.27 -1.60 8.18
N GLN A 62 4.99 -1.40 9.29
CA GLN A 62 5.10 -2.38 10.37
C GLN A 62 4.15 -2.07 11.53
N ALA A 63 3.97 -0.78 11.81
CA ALA A 63 3.09 -0.30 12.87
C ALA A 63 2.42 1.02 12.49
N ILE A 64 1.21 1.19 13.00
CA ILE A 64 0.40 2.39 12.85
C ILE A 64 0.14 2.97 14.25
N ASN A 65 0.29 4.29 14.37
CA ASN A 65 -0.13 5.06 15.53
C ASN A 65 -1.06 6.20 15.08
N MET A 66 -2.23 6.30 15.70
CA MET A 66 -3.15 7.40 15.44
C MET A 66 -3.92 7.82 16.70
N THR A 67 -4.32 9.08 16.74
CA THR A 67 -5.26 9.59 17.75
C THR A 67 -6.63 9.79 17.11
N VAL A 68 -7.66 9.16 17.67
CA VAL A 68 -9.03 9.36 17.20
C VAL A 68 -9.50 10.74 17.63
N LYS A 69 -9.73 11.61 16.64
CA LYS A 69 -10.30 12.95 16.86
C LYS A 69 -11.58 12.84 17.68
N ASN A 70 -11.72 13.70 18.69
CA ASN A 70 -12.86 13.78 19.62
C ASN A 70 -12.97 12.66 20.69
N LYS A 71 -11.97 11.77 20.81
CA LYS A 71 -11.98 10.74 21.86
C LYS A 71 -10.74 10.73 22.74
N ASP A 72 -9.73 11.56 22.43
CA ASP A 72 -8.38 11.56 23.02
C ASP A 72 -7.81 10.15 23.22
N LYS A 73 -8.24 9.24 22.34
CA LYS A 73 -7.90 7.83 22.41
C LYS A 73 -6.79 7.58 21.40
N ARG A 74 -5.64 7.20 21.93
CA ARG A 74 -4.53 6.65 21.16
C ARG A 74 -4.90 5.23 20.70
N ILE A 75 -4.68 4.96 19.43
CA ILE A 75 -4.84 3.66 18.81
C ILE A 75 -3.50 3.32 18.17
N ASP A 76 -2.95 2.19 18.58
CA ASP A 76 -1.73 1.62 18.04
C ASP A 76 -2.04 0.17 17.64
N PHE A 77 -1.59 -0.23 16.46
CA PHE A 77 -1.65 -1.62 16.02
C PHE A 77 -0.57 -1.92 15.00
N THR A 78 -0.25 -3.20 14.85
CA THR A 78 0.68 -3.68 13.81
C THR A 78 -0.09 -4.26 12.63
N TYR A 79 0.63 -4.49 11.53
CA TYR A 79 0.11 -5.13 10.32
C TYR A 79 -0.57 -6.50 10.54
N LEU A 80 -0.42 -7.11 11.72
CA LEU A 80 -1.06 -8.38 12.09
C LEU A 80 -2.54 -8.21 12.50
N GLN A 81 -2.96 -6.98 12.80
CA GLN A 81 -4.25 -6.67 13.44
C GLN A 81 -5.20 -5.90 12.54
N ASP A 82 -4.75 -5.42 11.37
CA ASP A 82 -5.56 -4.65 10.43
C ASP A 82 -5.78 -5.44 9.14
N HIS A 83 -7.04 -5.49 8.70
CA HIS A 83 -7.45 -6.11 7.44
C HIS A 83 -7.34 -5.17 6.24
N SER A 84 -7.11 -3.88 6.49
CA SER A 84 -6.98 -2.88 5.44
C SER A 84 -5.82 -3.20 4.51
N LYS A 85 -5.96 -2.76 3.27
CA LYS A 85 -4.92 -2.89 2.24
C LYS A 85 -4.86 -1.58 1.49
N TRP A 86 -3.79 -0.86 1.69
CA TRP A 86 -3.59 0.43 1.04
C TRP A 86 -2.11 0.64 0.77
N ALA A 87 -1.83 1.49 -0.20
CA ALA A 87 -0.49 1.94 -0.49
C ALA A 87 -0.50 3.44 -0.71
N ILE A 88 0.59 4.09 -0.33
CA ILE A 88 0.84 5.48 -0.70
C ILE A 88 2.17 5.59 -1.41
N SER A 89 2.32 6.61 -2.24
CA SER A 89 3.65 6.99 -2.71
C SER A 89 4.55 7.36 -1.53
N GLN A 90 5.82 6.98 -1.59
CA GLN A 90 6.80 7.36 -0.57
C GLN A 90 7.10 8.86 -0.65
N ASP A 91 7.18 9.42 -1.85
CA ASP A 91 7.33 10.85 -2.07
C ASP A 91 5.97 11.57 -1.96
N SER A 92 6.03 12.85 -1.57
CA SER A 92 4.85 13.70 -1.46
C SER A 92 4.46 14.40 -2.76
N PHE A 93 5.29 14.33 -3.81
CA PHE A 93 5.04 15.02 -5.08
C PHE A 93 3.90 14.37 -5.84
N SER A 94 3.90 13.03 -5.96
CA SER A 94 2.81 12.28 -6.57
C SER A 94 1.55 12.23 -5.69
N SER A 95 1.72 12.25 -4.35
CA SER A 95 0.62 12.16 -3.36
C SER A 95 -0.37 11.03 -3.70
N MET A 96 0.16 9.92 -4.18
CA MET A 96 -0.64 8.82 -4.70
C MET A 96 -1.18 7.98 -3.55
N VAL A 97 -2.46 7.61 -3.63
CA VAL A 97 -3.13 6.75 -2.65
C VAL A 97 -3.82 5.63 -3.40
N CYS A 98 -3.61 4.40 -2.96
CA CYS A 98 -4.23 3.20 -3.51
C CYS A 98 -4.95 2.44 -2.40
N VAL A 99 -6.14 1.93 -2.70
CA VAL A 99 -6.87 0.95 -1.87
C VAL A 99 -7.00 -0.34 -2.68
N ALA A 100 -6.76 -1.49 -2.06
CA ALA A 100 -6.55 -2.75 -2.78
C ALA A 100 -7.24 -3.95 -2.12
N ASP A 101 -7.25 -5.07 -2.84
CA ASP A 101 -7.91 -6.31 -2.41
C ASP A 101 -6.94 -7.39 -1.90
N LEU A 102 -5.64 -7.27 -2.26
CA LEU A 102 -4.63 -8.29 -1.99
C LEU A 102 -3.68 -7.87 -0.86
N ASN A 103 -3.30 -8.83 -0.01
CA ASN A 103 -2.21 -8.63 0.96
C ASN A 103 -0.84 -8.86 0.30
N ARG A 104 0.24 -8.38 0.93
CA ARG A 104 1.62 -8.74 0.57
C ARG A 104 2.07 -10.04 1.26
N MET A 105 1.39 -11.13 0.90
CA MET A 105 1.69 -12.51 1.33
C MET A 105 1.86 -13.39 0.09
N GLU A 106 2.77 -14.37 0.14
CA GLU A 106 3.06 -15.28 -0.97
C GLU A 106 1.79 -15.97 -1.54
N SER A 107 0.88 -16.43 -0.66
CA SER A 107 -0.38 -17.06 -1.06
C SER A 107 -1.29 -16.16 -1.91
N GLN A 108 -1.13 -14.84 -1.83
CA GLN A 108 -1.93 -13.87 -2.61
C GLN A 108 -1.45 -13.75 -4.05
N GLY A 109 -0.22 -14.18 -4.36
CA GLY A 109 0.27 -14.23 -5.73
C GLY A 109 -0.66 -15.05 -6.65
N LYS A 110 -1.27 -16.11 -6.11
CA LYS A 110 -2.18 -17.01 -6.84
C LYS A 110 -3.66 -16.60 -6.78
N ARG A 111 -3.95 -15.38 -6.36
CA ARG A 111 -5.32 -14.84 -6.28
C ARG A 111 -5.47 -13.71 -7.28
N GLY A 112 -6.64 -13.67 -7.91
CA GLY A 112 -7.08 -12.47 -8.59
C GLY A 112 -7.45 -11.37 -7.59
N GLY A 113 -7.29 -10.13 -8.00
CA GLY A 113 -7.61 -8.96 -7.18
C GLY A 113 -7.15 -7.68 -7.86
N GLY A 114 -7.50 -6.53 -7.28
CA GLY A 114 -7.16 -5.25 -7.85
C GLY A 114 -6.82 -4.18 -6.83
N ALA A 115 -6.65 -2.98 -7.37
CA ALA A 115 -6.51 -1.76 -6.62
C ALA A 115 -7.13 -0.58 -7.38
N VAL A 116 -7.60 0.41 -6.65
CA VAL A 116 -7.96 1.71 -7.20
C VAL A 116 -7.02 2.75 -6.61
N CYS A 117 -6.33 3.49 -7.48
CA CYS A 117 -5.38 4.53 -7.12
C CYS A 117 -5.87 5.91 -7.59
N PHE A 118 -5.55 6.93 -6.81
CA PHE A 118 -5.85 8.33 -7.12
C PHE A 118 -4.85 9.26 -6.41
N SER A 119 -4.60 10.44 -6.98
CA SER A 119 -3.76 11.45 -6.33
C SER A 119 -4.62 12.35 -5.43
N SER A 120 -4.24 12.45 -4.17
CA SER A 120 -4.89 13.37 -3.22
C SER A 120 -3.97 13.69 -2.05
N LYS A 121 -3.39 14.89 -2.06
CA LYS A 121 -2.48 15.35 -1.01
C LYS A 121 -3.08 15.31 0.41
N PRO A 122 -4.33 15.72 0.65
CA PRO A 122 -4.94 15.62 1.98
C PRO A 122 -5.07 14.18 2.48
N VAL A 123 -5.48 13.26 1.61
CA VAL A 123 -5.66 11.84 1.96
C VAL A 123 -4.30 11.17 2.15
N TRP A 124 -3.37 11.39 1.22
CA TRP A 124 -1.99 10.93 1.31
C TRP A 124 -1.36 11.36 2.64
N LYS A 125 -1.51 12.63 3.03
CA LYS A 125 -0.98 13.14 4.30
C LYS A 125 -1.62 12.45 5.51
N ALA A 126 -2.92 12.16 5.46
CA ALA A 126 -3.60 11.43 6.53
C ALA A 126 -3.00 10.01 6.70
N TYR A 127 -2.84 9.25 5.62
CA TYR A 127 -2.19 7.94 5.65
C TYR A 127 -0.73 8.02 6.07
N ARG A 128 0.03 8.99 5.53
CA ARG A 128 1.46 9.14 5.85
C ARG A 128 1.70 9.42 7.32
N ASN A 129 0.83 10.19 7.95
CA ASN A 129 0.95 10.63 9.34
C ASN A 129 0.60 9.55 10.37
N ILE A 130 -0.08 8.48 9.97
CA ILE A 130 -0.42 7.39 10.89
C ILE A 130 0.64 6.28 10.89
N ILE A 131 1.59 6.30 9.94
CA ILE A 131 2.69 5.32 9.88
C ILE A 131 3.66 5.62 11.03
N ASP A 132 3.76 4.70 11.98
CA ASP A 132 4.69 4.75 13.11
C ASP A 132 6.03 4.10 12.74
N ASP A 133 5.96 2.95 12.06
CA ASP A 133 7.14 2.20 11.62
C ASP A 133 6.92 1.58 10.22
N SER A 134 8.00 1.43 9.47
CA SER A 134 8.04 0.74 8.17
C SER A 134 9.38 0.05 7.97
N ASN A 135 9.40 -1.10 7.28
CA ASN A 135 10.66 -1.72 6.89
C ASN A 135 11.42 -0.84 5.89
N SER A 136 12.68 -1.16 5.68
CA SER A 136 13.56 -0.43 4.77
C SER A 136 14.21 -1.38 3.78
N CYS A 137 14.64 -0.81 2.66
CA CYS A 137 15.63 -1.45 1.81
C CYS A 137 17.02 -1.28 2.41
N PRO A 138 17.93 -2.26 2.25
CA PRO A 138 19.33 -2.10 2.65
C PRO A 138 19.95 -0.84 2.01
N ASP A 139 20.81 -0.17 2.77
CA ASP A 139 21.71 0.83 2.22
C ASP A 139 22.76 0.11 1.36
N ASN A 140 22.96 0.58 0.13
CA ASN A 140 24.01 0.06 -0.77
C ASN A 140 25.38 0.61 -0.38
#